data_AF-A0A352BTM4-F1
#
_entry.id   AF-A0A352BTM4-F1
#
_cell.length_a   1.000
_cell.length_b   1.000
_cell.length_c   1.000
_cell.angle_alpha   90.00
_cell.angle_beta   90.00
_cell.angle_gamma   90.00
#
_symmetry.space_group_name_H-M   'P 1'
#
loop_
_entity.id
_entity.type
_entity.pdbx_description
1 polymer ?
#
loop_
_entity_poly.entity_id
_entity_poly.type
_entity_poly.pdbx_seq_one_letter_code
_entity_poly.pdbx_strand_id
1 'polypeptide(L)'
;MSLFKNRLRQYVMLNIHVSLALVSLVLLTYHYTGFSVDWVYVVFAGLGTLVAYTYIKNVPPQASIFVAVKQVLKQSPIWIHFLCLLVLGLASFFNQAQEWALISIVMLCLGYILPGSKALPAPLRDF
;
A
#
# COMPACT_ATOMS: atom_id res chain seq x y z
N MET A 1 18.90 -11.94 21.72
CA MET A 1 18.29 -10.70 21.18
C MET A 1 16.93 -10.53 21.83
N SER A 2 16.64 -9.41 22.52
CA SER A 2 15.43 -9.30 23.36
C SER A 2 14.14 -9.32 22.51
N LEU A 3 13.05 -9.85 23.08
CA LEU A 3 11.73 -9.91 22.43
C LEU A 3 11.25 -8.53 21.95
N PHE A 4 11.56 -7.48 22.72
CA PHE A 4 11.25 -6.09 22.38
C PHE A 4 11.95 -5.66 21.09
N LYS A 5 13.24 -5.97 20.92
CA LYS A 5 14.00 -5.63 19.71
C LYS A 5 13.47 -6.36 18.48
N ASN A 6 13.01 -7.60 18.64
CA ASN A 6 12.41 -8.37 17.54
C ASN A 6 11.05 -7.82 17.12
N ARG A 7 10.18 -7.45 18.08
CA ARG A 7 8.88 -6.83 17.78
C ARG A 7 9.03 -5.44 17.16
N LEU A 8 9.94 -4.61 17.68
CA LEU A 8 10.22 -3.29 17.12
C LEU A 8 10.79 -3.39 15.69
N ARG A 9 11.68 -4.36 15.43
CA ARG A 9 12.20 -4.60 14.09
C ARG A 9 11.08 -4.99 13.11
N GLN A 10 10.17 -5.86 13.51
CA GLN A 10 9.01 -6.22 12.67
C GLN A 10 8.07 -5.03 12.46
N TYR A 11 7.79 -4.26 13.50
CA TYR A 11 6.97 -3.04 13.43
C TYR A 11 7.52 -2.01 12.41
N VAL A 12 8.83 -1.76 12.48
CA VAL A 12 9.52 -0.85 11.54
C VAL A 12 9.61 -1.48 10.15
N MET A 13 9.92 -2.77 10.04
CA MET A 13 10.05 -3.43 8.74
C MET A 13 8.75 -3.50 7.94
N LEU A 14 7.61 -3.60 8.63
CA LEU A 14 6.27 -3.70 8.04
C LEU A 14 5.57 -2.35 7.94
N ASN A 15 6.20 -1.24 8.34
CA ASN A 15 5.61 0.10 8.25
C ASN A 15 4.23 0.22 8.94
N ILE A 16 4.02 -0.49 10.05
CA ILE A 16 2.73 -0.50 10.77
C ILE A 16 2.32 0.92 11.18
N HIS A 17 3.28 1.79 11.52
CA HIS A 17 3.05 3.19 11.84
C HIS A 17 2.38 3.96 10.69
N VAL A 18 2.72 3.68 9.42
CA VAL A 18 2.11 4.34 8.25
C VAL A 18 0.66 3.92 8.10
N SER A 19 0.39 2.63 8.25
CA SER A 19 -0.97 2.10 8.23
C SER A 19 -1.83 2.72 9.33
N LEU A 20 -1.31 2.81 10.57
CA LEU A 20 -2.00 3.46 11.69
C LEU A 20 -2.22 4.96 11.47
N ALA A 21 -1.23 5.66 10.92
CA ALA A 21 -1.37 7.07 10.57
C ALA A 21 -2.49 7.28 9.55
N LEU A 22 -2.58 6.43 8.52
CA LEU A 22 -3.64 6.52 7.53
C LEU A 22 -5.02 6.22 8.14
N VAL A 23 -5.14 5.17 8.97
CA VAL A 23 -6.39 4.88 9.68
C VAL A 23 -6.82 6.07 10.53
N SER A 24 -5.87 6.68 11.25
CA SER A 24 -6.14 7.86 12.08
C SER A 24 -6.61 9.04 11.23
N LEU A 25 -5.98 9.27 10.08
CA LEU A 25 -6.38 10.30 9.14
C LEU A 25 -7.79 10.07 8.60
N VAL A 26 -8.12 8.85 8.18
CA VAL A 26 -9.46 8.50 7.66
C VAL A 26 -10.54 8.71 8.74
N LEU A 27 -10.28 8.25 9.98
CA LEU A 27 -11.20 8.48 11.10
C LEU A 27 -11.38 9.97 11.40
N LEU A 28 -10.29 10.74 11.36
CA LEU A 28 -10.33 12.18 11.53
C LEU A 28 -11.13 12.87 10.41
N THR A 29 -11.01 12.39 9.17
CA THR A 29 -11.83 12.86 8.04
C THR A 29 -13.30 12.61 8.30
N TYR A 30 -13.71 11.40 8.71
CA TYR A 30 -15.11 11.13 9.07
C TYR A 30 -15.61 12.02 10.21
N HIS A 31 -14.77 12.27 11.22
CA HIS A 31 -15.11 13.15 12.33
C HIS A 31 -15.41 14.58 11.85
N TYR A 32 -14.56 15.15 10.98
CA TYR A 32 -14.74 16.53 10.50
C TYR A 32 -15.79 16.69 9.39
N THR A 33 -16.08 15.65 8.60
CA THR A 33 -17.15 15.71 7.59
C THR A 33 -18.54 15.50 8.17
N GLY A 34 -18.64 15.01 9.42
CA GLY A 34 -19.91 14.66 10.05
C GLY A 34 -20.58 13.42 9.44
N PHE A 35 -19.86 12.66 8.62
CA PHE A 35 -20.36 11.43 8.01
C PHE A 35 -20.25 10.24 8.98
N SER A 36 -21.15 9.27 8.84
CA SER A 36 -21.03 8.01 9.56
C SER A 36 -19.79 7.26 9.09
N VAL A 37 -19.02 6.72 10.04
CA VAL A 37 -17.80 5.97 9.75
C VAL A 37 -18.14 4.71 8.97
N ASP A 38 -17.57 4.58 7.77
CA ASP A 38 -17.59 3.35 7.01
C ASP A 38 -16.40 2.47 7.43
N TRP A 39 -16.69 1.45 8.22
CA TRP A 39 -15.66 0.53 8.71
C TRP A 39 -15.02 -0.31 7.61
N VAL A 40 -15.73 -0.61 6.51
CA VAL A 40 -15.14 -1.31 5.38
C VAL A 40 -14.04 -0.46 4.78
N TYR A 41 -14.32 0.83 4.56
CA TYR A 41 -13.33 1.78 4.04
C TYR A 41 -12.15 1.98 5.00
N VAL A 42 -12.40 2.11 6.31
CA VAL A 42 -11.34 2.26 7.33
C VAL A 42 -10.42 1.04 7.34
N VAL A 43 -10.99 -0.17 7.38
CA VAL A 43 -10.22 -1.42 7.40
C VAL A 43 -9.48 -1.61 6.08
N PHE A 44 -10.11 -1.29 4.94
CA PHE A 44 -9.48 -1.30 3.63
C PHE A 44 -8.28 -0.36 3.58
N ALA A 45 -8.41 0.89 4.05
CA ALA A 45 -7.33 1.87 4.04
C ALA A 45 -6.14 1.40 4.91
N GLY A 46 -6.42 0.88 6.10
CA GLY A 46 -5.38 0.37 7.00
C GLY A 46 -4.64 -0.84 6.43
N LEU A 47 -5.38 -1.91 6.10
CA LEU A 47 -4.79 -3.15 5.59
C LEU A 47 -4.17 -2.97 4.21
N GLY A 48 -4.81 -2.20 3.32
CA GLY A 48 -4.29 -1.89 1.99
C GLY A 48 -2.95 -1.16 2.05
N THR A 49 -2.81 -0.20 2.96
CA THR A 49 -1.54 0.50 3.20
C THR A 49 -0.46 -0.44 3.72
N LEU A 50 -0.79 -1.30 4.68
CA LEU A 50 0.16 -2.28 5.22
C LEU A 50 0.68 -3.22 4.13
N VAL A 51 -0.23 -3.74 3.29
CA VAL A 51 0.11 -4.62 2.15
C VAL A 51 0.97 -3.85 1.14
N ALA A 52 0.53 -2.68 0.69
CA ALA A 52 1.22 -1.88 -0.32
C ALA A 52 2.64 -1.49 0.12
N TYR A 53 2.80 -1.01 1.36
CA TYR A 53 4.12 -0.65 1.90
C TYR A 53 5.03 -1.86 2.11
N THR A 54 4.47 -3.03 2.39
CA THR A 54 5.27 -4.25 2.48
C THR A 54 5.74 -4.71 1.10
N TYR A 55 4.88 -4.60 0.08
CA TYR A 55 5.22 -4.97 -1.29
C TYR A 55 6.21 -4.01 -1.93
N ILE A 56 6.01 -2.69 -1.83
CA ILE A 56 6.88 -1.72 -2.51
C ILE A 56 8.34 -1.82 -2.07
N LYS A 57 8.59 -2.18 -0.81
CA LYS A 57 9.95 -2.41 -0.28
C LYS A 57 10.68 -3.57 -0.96
N ASN A 58 9.93 -4.54 -1.47
CA ASN A 58 10.46 -5.72 -2.14
C ASN A 58 10.55 -5.52 -3.67
N VAL A 59 10.12 -4.37 -4.21
CA VAL A 59 10.23 -4.05 -5.63
C VAL A 59 11.60 -3.44 -5.93
N PRO A 60 12.41 -4.03 -6.82
CA PRO A 60 13.69 -3.45 -7.20
C PRO A 60 13.52 -2.11 -7.93
N PRO A 61 14.39 -1.12 -7.71
CA PRO A 61 14.41 0.09 -8.52
C PRO A 61 14.60 -0.31 -9.99
N GLN A 62 13.74 0.19 -10.89
CA GLN A 62 13.78 -0.06 -12.34
C GLN A 62 13.39 -1.49 -12.78
N ALA A 63 12.70 -2.28 -11.94
CA ALA A 63 12.18 -3.58 -12.35
C ALA A 63 10.99 -3.46 -13.32
N SER A 64 10.91 -4.37 -14.30
CA SER A 64 9.68 -4.57 -15.08
C SER A 64 8.57 -5.16 -14.19
N ILE A 65 7.30 -4.93 -14.55
CA ILE A 65 6.14 -5.38 -13.76
C ILE A 65 6.23 -6.88 -13.42
N PHE A 66 6.58 -7.72 -14.39
CA PHE A 66 6.72 -9.17 -14.18
C PHE A 66 7.80 -9.53 -13.15
N VAL A 67 8.96 -8.86 -13.20
CA VAL A 67 10.04 -9.08 -12.25
C VAL A 67 9.64 -8.58 -10.86
N ALA A 68 9.00 -7.40 -10.78
CA ALA A 68 8.48 -6.85 -9.55
C ALA A 68 7.48 -7.79 -8.86
N VAL A 69 6.48 -8.30 -9.61
CA VAL A 69 5.48 -9.23 -9.08
C VAL A 69 6.13 -10.52 -8.58
N LYS A 70 7.01 -11.13 -9.39
CA LYS A 70 7.72 -12.36 -8.99
C LYS A 70 8.55 -12.15 -7.72
N GLN A 71 9.21 -11.00 -7.60
CA GLN A 71 10.02 -10.66 -6.43
C GLN A 71 9.16 -10.47 -5.19
N VAL A 72 8.05 -9.74 -5.31
CA VAL A 72 7.09 -9.51 -4.23
C VAL A 72 6.53 -10.84 -3.71
N LEU A 73 6.15 -11.76 -4.60
CA LEU A 73 5.64 -13.08 -4.23
C LEU A 73 6.69 -13.96 -3.53
N LYS A 74 7.97 -13.78 -3.86
CA LYS A 74 9.05 -14.59 -3.29
C LYS A 74 9.57 -14.05 -1.95
N GLN A 75 9.61 -12.72 -1.79
CA GLN A 75 10.26 -12.07 -0.66
C GLN A 75 9.29 -11.60 0.44
N SER A 76 8.02 -11.44 0.12
CA SER A 76 7.03 -11.00 1.12
C SER A 76 6.62 -12.15 2.03
N PRO A 77 6.33 -11.88 3.31
CA PRO A 77 5.76 -12.89 4.21
C PRO A 77 4.42 -13.41 3.69
N ILE A 78 4.18 -14.73 3.80
CA ILE A 78 2.98 -15.36 3.22
C ILE A 78 1.65 -14.78 3.74
N TRP A 79 1.61 -14.36 5.01
CA TRP A 79 0.42 -13.73 5.61
C TRP A 79 0.05 -12.40 4.96
N ILE A 80 1.00 -11.67 4.37
CA ILE A 80 0.71 -10.43 3.64
C ILE A 80 -0.08 -10.74 2.37
N HIS A 81 0.14 -11.88 1.72
CA HIS A 81 -0.64 -12.28 0.54
C HIS A 81 -2.09 -12.60 0.93
N PHE A 82 -2.31 -13.24 2.08
CA PHE A 82 -3.66 -13.43 2.61
C PHE A 82 -4.35 -12.10 2.94
N LEU A 83 -3.63 -11.14 3.54
CA LEU A 83 -4.16 -9.79 3.74
C LEU A 83 -4.46 -9.08 2.43
N CYS A 84 -3.64 -9.27 1.39
CA CYS A 84 -3.90 -8.73 0.06
C CYS A 84 -5.21 -9.27 -0.52
N LEU A 85 -5.47 -10.57 -0.39
CA LEU A 85 -6.75 -11.16 -0.81
C LEU A 85 -7.93 -10.60 0.00
N LEU A 86 -7.76 -10.42 1.32
CA LEU A 86 -8.77 -9.79 2.16
C LEU A 86 -9.06 -8.35 1.73
N VAL A 87 -8.02 -7.55 1.45
CA VAL A 87 -8.16 -6.17 0.96
C VAL A 87 -8.91 -6.12 -0.38
N LEU A 88 -8.61 -7.05 -1.30
CA LEU A 88 -9.35 -7.18 -2.56
C LEU A 88 -10.82 -7.56 -2.32
N GLY A 89 -11.08 -8.43 -1.34
CA GLY A 89 -12.45 -8.77 -0.92
C GLY A 89 -13.19 -7.59 -0.26
N LEU A 90 -12.51 -6.72 0.48
CA LEU A 90 -13.12 -5.50 1.03
C LEU A 90 -13.49 -4.52 -0.09
N ALA A 91 -12.67 -4.44 -1.14
CA ALA A 91 -12.96 -3.59 -2.29
C ALA A 91 -14.24 -3.99 -3.03
N SER A 92 -14.70 -5.25 -2.95
CA SER A 92 -15.96 -5.66 -3.59
C SER A 92 -17.23 -5.14 -2.89
N PHE A 93 -17.09 -4.53 -1.71
CA PHE A 93 -18.18 -3.85 -1.02
C PHE A 93 -18.27 -2.36 -1.39
N PHE A 94 -17.34 -1.87 -2.22
CA PHE A 94 -17.38 -0.49 -2.67
C PHE A 94 -18.51 -0.30 -3.69
N ASN A 95 -19.12 0.88 -3.66
CA ASN A 95 -20.04 1.26 -4.72
C ASN A 95 -19.26 1.61 -5.99
N GLN A 96 -19.98 1.69 -7.12
CA GLN A 96 -19.38 1.95 -8.42
C GLN A 96 -18.53 3.23 -8.47
N ALA A 97 -18.93 4.30 -7.77
CA ALA A 97 -18.16 5.54 -7.73
C ALA A 97 -16.85 5.39 -6.95
N GLN A 98 -16.87 4.67 -5.83
CA GLN A 98 -15.68 4.34 -5.03
C GLN A 98 -14.72 3.43 -5.81
N GLU A 99 -15.23 2.46 -6.56
CA GLU A 99 -14.41 1.60 -7.43
C GLU A 99 -13.71 2.39 -8.53
N TRP A 100 -14.45 3.26 -9.24
CA TRP A 100 -13.86 4.12 -10.27
C TRP A 100 -12.83 5.09 -9.69
N ALA A 101 -13.09 5.66 -8.52
CA ALA A 101 -12.13 6.52 -7.83
C ALA A 101 -10.85 5.75 -7.48
N LEU A 102 -10.99 4.53 -6.93
CA LEU A 102 -9.85 3.67 -6.60
C LEU A 102 -9.03 3.32 -7.85
N ILE A 103 -9.68 2.86 -8.92
CA ILE A 103 -9.00 2.52 -10.18
C ILE A 103 -8.27 3.75 -10.74
N SER A 104 -8.92 4.91 -10.76
CA SER A 104 -8.34 6.14 -11.28
C SER A 104 -7.10 6.57 -10.48
N ILE A 105 -7.17 6.53 -9.16
CA ILE A 105 -6.03 6.84 -8.28
C ILE A 105 -4.90 5.84 -8.49
N VAL A 106 -5.19 4.54 -8.55
CA VAL A 106 -4.17 3.51 -8.80
C VAL A 106 -3.48 3.74 -10.14
N MET A 107 -4.23 4.05 -11.19
CA MET A 107 -3.67 4.34 -12.51
C MET A 107 -2.80 5.60 -12.50
N LEU A 108 -3.20 6.65 -11.79
CA LEU A 108 -2.39 7.85 -11.60
C LEU A 108 -1.10 7.56 -10.83
N CYS A 109 -1.17 6.78 -9.75
CA CYS A 109 0.01 6.35 -8.99
C CYS A 109 0.96 5.52 -9.85
N LEU A 110 0.44 4.57 -10.65
CA LEU A 110 1.25 3.79 -11.59
C LEU A 110 1.87 4.68 -12.66
N GLY A 111 1.13 5.66 -13.20
CA GLY A 111 1.66 6.63 -14.16
C GLY A 111 2.76 7.53 -13.59
N TYR A 112 2.71 7.83 -12.30
CA TYR A 112 3.75 8.60 -11.60
C TYR A 112 4.99 7.76 -11.28
N ILE A 113 4.81 6.49 -10.89
CA ILE A 113 5.89 5.60 -10.44
C ILE A 113 6.60 4.90 -11.60
N LEU A 114 5.85 4.51 -12.64
CA LEU A 114 6.45 3.84 -13.80
C LEU A 114 7.30 4.85 -14.56
N PRO A 115 8.58 4.54 -14.83
CA PRO A 115 9.40 5.43 -15.64
C PRO A 115 8.72 5.60 -16.99
N GLY A 116 8.37 6.84 -17.33
CA GLY A 116 7.96 7.17 -18.70
C GLY A 116 9.01 6.63 -19.66
N SER A 117 8.61 6.28 -20.88
CA SER A 117 9.50 5.70 -21.92
C SER A 117 10.75 6.54 -22.25
N LYS A 118 10.88 7.73 -21.66
CA LYS A 118 12.09 8.54 -21.64
C LYS A 118 12.83 8.24 -20.34
N ALA A 119 13.89 7.45 -20.42
CA ALA A 119 14.88 7.33 -19.36
C ALA A 119 15.21 8.73 -18.82
N LEU A 120 15.06 8.93 -17.51
CA LEU A 120 15.50 10.15 -16.85
C LEU A 120 16.97 10.39 -17.23
N PRO A 121 17.34 11.57 -17.75
CA PRO A 121 18.72 11.87 -18.07
C PRO A 121 19.58 11.74 -16.81
N ALA A 122 20.82 11.29 -17.01
CA ALA A 122 21.73 10.80 -15.99
C ALA A 122 21.87 11.62 -14.69
N PRO A 123 21.77 12.97 -14.62
CA PRO A 123 21.96 13.65 -13.34
C PRO A 123 20.79 13.51 -12.36
N LEU A 124 19.62 13.03 -12.79
CA LEU A 124 18.46 12.81 -11.92
C LEU A 124 18.29 11.33 -11.50
N ARG A 125 19.20 10.46 -11.95
CA ARG A 125 19.15 9.02 -11.65
C ARG A 125 19.73 8.67 -10.26
N ASP A 126 20.56 9.56 -9.72
CA ASP A 126 21.38 9.31 -8.52
C ASP A 126 20.93 10.15 -7.29
N PHE A 127 19.77 10.81 -7.34
CA PHE A 127 19.16 11.52 -6.22
C PHE A 127 18.00 10.73 -5.59
#